data_AF-A0A516GES1-F1
#
_entry.id   AF-A0A516GES1-F1
#
_cell.length_a   1.000
_cell.length_b   1.000
_cell.length_c   1.000
_cell.angle_alpha   90.00
_cell.angle_beta   90.00
_cell.angle_gamma   90.00
#
_symmetry.space_group_name_H-M   'P 1'
#
loop_
_entity.id
_entity.type
_entity.pdbx_description
1 polymer ?
#
loop_
_entity_poly.entity_id
_entity_poly.type
_entity_poly.pdbx_seq_one_letter_code
_entity_poly.pdbx_strand_id
1 'polypeptide(L)'
;MPPAARVSDPTGHPGVIGPPGVPTVLIGGLPAATVSTAHICSFPGVPPHPPSVILPPGCPTVLIGGLPAARMGDMSACGAPIVMGCPTVLIGG
;
A
#
# COMPACT_ATOMS: atom_id res chain seq x y z
N MET A 1 -14.38 -7.43 3.98
CA MET A 1 -13.09 -6.99 4.53
C MET A 1 -12.04 -7.19 3.45
N PRO A 2 -11.38 -6.14 2.95
CA PRO A 2 -10.38 -6.28 1.91
C PRO A 2 -9.08 -6.92 2.44
N PRO A 3 -8.32 -7.62 1.59
CA PRO A 3 -6.96 -8.05 1.87
C PRO A 3 -6.06 -6.90 2.34
N ALA A 4 -5.21 -7.17 3.32
CA ALA A 4 -4.23 -6.23 3.85
C ALA A 4 -3.11 -5.98 2.84
N ALA A 5 -2.70 -4.73 2.68
CA ALA A 5 -1.62 -4.38 1.78
C ALA A 5 -0.25 -4.49 2.47
N ARG A 6 0.77 -4.80 1.68
CA ARG A 6 2.17 -4.97 2.10
C ARG A 6 3.12 -4.49 1.00
N VAL A 7 4.37 -4.27 1.36
CA VAL A 7 5.43 -3.92 0.39
C VAL A 7 5.43 -4.94 -0.75
N SER A 8 5.67 -4.45 -1.98
CA SER A 8 5.66 -5.17 -3.26
C SER A 8 4.28 -5.57 -3.80
N ASP A 9 3.19 -5.31 -3.09
CA ASP A 9 1.87 -5.55 -3.66
C ASP A 9 1.64 -4.65 -4.88
N PRO A 10 1.05 -5.21 -5.96
CA PRO A 10 0.81 -4.47 -7.20
C PRO A 10 -0.30 -3.42 -7.04
N THR A 11 -0.21 -2.41 -7.88
CA THR A 11 -1.17 -1.30 -7.96
C THR A 11 -1.77 -1.17 -9.36
N GLY A 12 -2.85 -0.41 -9.51
CA GLY A 12 -3.67 -0.28 -10.74
C GLY A 12 -3.07 0.58 -11.85
N HIS A 13 -1.77 0.83 -11.80
CA HIS A 13 -0.93 1.29 -12.90
C HIS A 13 0.43 0.58 -12.74
N PRO A 14 1.36 0.59 -13.73
CA PRO A 14 2.66 -0.06 -13.58
C PRO A 14 3.37 0.43 -12.31
N GLY A 15 3.41 -0.39 -11.26
CA GLY A 15 3.93 0.03 -9.98
C GLY A 15 3.59 -0.92 -8.84
N VAL A 16 4.21 -0.65 -7.69
CA VAL A 16 4.07 -1.45 -6.49
C VAL A 16 4.10 -0.56 -5.25
N ILE A 17 3.63 -1.09 -4.13
CA ILE A 17 3.90 -0.53 -2.82
C ILE A 17 5.41 -0.63 -2.54
N GLY A 18 6.03 0.52 -2.31
CA GLY A 18 7.46 0.66 -2.07
C GLY A 18 7.86 0.40 -0.61
N PRO A 19 9.16 0.14 -0.37
CA PRO A 19 9.73 0.11 0.97
C PRO A 19 9.70 1.49 1.65
N PRO A 20 9.89 1.55 2.98
CA PRO A 20 10.12 0.41 3.89
C PRO A 20 8.85 -0.29 4.39
N GLY A 21 7.66 0.30 4.18
CA GLY A 21 6.46 -0.08 4.92
C GLY A 21 6.69 0.03 6.43
N VAL A 22 6.04 -0.84 7.20
CA VAL A 22 6.30 -1.02 8.64
C VAL A 22 7.08 -2.32 8.85
N PRO A 23 8.43 -2.27 8.92
CA PRO A 23 9.27 -3.47 8.89
C PRO A 23 9.11 -4.38 10.11
N THR A 24 8.56 -3.88 11.22
CA THR A 24 8.30 -4.65 12.44
C THR A 24 6.99 -5.44 12.39
N VAL A 25 6.12 -5.17 11.41
CA VAL A 25 4.83 -5.85 11.28
C VAL A 25 4.79 -6.52 9.91
N LEU A 26 4.87 -7.85 9.90
CA LEU A 26 4.91 -8.63 8.67
C LEU A 26 3.53 -9.21 8.34
N ILE A 27 3.08 -9.00 7.11
CA ILE A 27 1.84 -9.54 6.55
C ILE A 27 2.22 -10.53 5.46
N GLY A 28 1.94 -11.82 5.69
CA GLY A 28 2.37 -12.90 4.80
C GLY A 28 3.89 -12.93 4.56
N GLY A 29 4.68 -12.44 5.54
CA GLY A 29 6.14 -12.41 5.48
C GLY A 29 6.78 -11.14 4.91
N LEU A 30 6.00 -10.14 4.46
CA LEU A 30 6.54 -8.85 3.98
C LEU A 30 6.08 -7.70 4.87
N PRO A 31 6.83 -6.58 4.96
CA PRO A 31 6.43 -5.41 5.74
C PRO A 31 5.03 -4.90 5.37
N ALA A 32 4.21 -4.65 6.37
CA ALA A 32 2.87 -4.12 6.22
C ALA A 32 2.90 -2.71 5.60
N ALA A 33 1.88 -2.40 4.79
CA ALA A 33 1.70 -1.07 4.24
C ALA A 33 0.66 -0.28 5.08
N THR A 34 0.90 1.02 5.18
CA THR A 34 0.01 1.98 5.85
C THR A 34 -0.26 3.16 4.92
N VAL A 35 -1.19 4.02 5.31
CA VAL A 35 -1.19 5.41 4.84
C VAL A 35 0.23 5.98 4.94
N SER A 36 0.61 6.81 3.97
CA SER A 36 1.95 7.38 3.76
C SER A 36 3.04 6.41 3.29
N THR A 37 2.77 5.10 3.18
CA THR A 37 3.72 4.17 2.55
C THR A 37 3.95 4.58 1.09
N ALA A 38 5.20 4.46 0.63
CA ALA A 38 5.56 4.83 -0.73
C ALA A 38 4.82 3.98 -1.76
N HIS A 39 4.45 4.63 -2.86
CA HIS A 39 4.03 4.00 -4.10
C HIS A 39 5.12 4.25 -5.13
N ILE A 40 5.71 3.20 -5.66
CA ILE A 40 6.76 3.31 -6.69
C ILE A 40 6.11 3.12 -8.05
N CYS A 41 6.18 4.18 -8.85
CA CYS A 41 5.72 4.16 -10.23
C CYS A 41 6.77 3.55 -11.15
N SER A 42 6.34 2.65 -12.03
CA SER A 42 7.13 2.02 -13.09
C SER A 42 6.65 2.46 -14.48
N PHE A 43 5.85 3.53 -14.57
CA PHE A 43 5.45 4.09 -15.85
C PHE A 43 6.69 4.64 -16.59
N PRO A 44 6.95 4.20 -17.83
CA PRO A 44 8.11 4.63 -18.60
C PRO A 44 7.85 6.02 -19.19
N GLY A 45 7.95 7.06 -18.36
CA GLY A 45 7.91 8.47 -18.76
C GLY A 45 9.30 9.10 -18.74
N VAL A 46 9.51 10.12 -19.57
CA VAL A 46 10.66 11.03 -19.48
C VAL A 46 10.11 12.46 -19.30
N PRO A 47 10.22 13.06 -18.09
CA PRO A 47 10.85 12.52 -16.89
C PRO A 47 10.04 11.35 -16.26
N PRO A 48 10.70 10.49 -15.46
CA PRO A 48 10.01 9.41 -14.75
C PRO A 48 8.95 10.01 -13.82
N HIS A 49 7.78 9.37 -13.79
CA HIS A 49 6.72 9.79 -12.89
C HIS A 49 7.21 9.65 -11.44
N PRO A 50 7.13 10.70 -10.61
CA PRO A 50 7.68 10.65 -9.26
C PRO A 50 6.94 9.60 -8.41
N PRO A 51 7.63 8.98 -7.44
CA PRO A 51 6.96 8.19 -6.41
C PRO A 51 5.90 9.03 -5.70
N SER A 52 4.83 8.38 -5.29
CA SER A 52 3.80 9.00 -4.47
C SER A 52 3.63 8.23 -3.16
N VAL A 53 2.57 8.48 -2.43
CA VAL A 53 2.26 7.73 -1.19
C VAL A 53 0.85 7.17 -1.25
N ILE A 54 0.56 6.17 -0.42
CA ILE A 54 -0.81 5.73 -0.15
C ILE A 54 -1.53 6.84 0.62
N LEU A 55 -2.69 7.25 0.10
CA LEU A 55 -3.51 8.31 0.67
C LEU A 55 -4.33 7.83 1.87
N PRO A 56 -4.68 8.75 2.79
CA PRO A 56 -5.79 8.55 3.71
C PRO A 56 -7.11 8.24 2.96
N PRO A 57 -8.08 7.57 3.59
CA PRO A 57 -8.09 7.24 5.02
C PRO A 57 -7.43 5.91 5.39
N GLY A 58 -7.11 5.03 4.43
CA GLY A 58 -6.79 3.63 4.72
C GLY A 58 -7.88 2.97 5.55
N CYS A 59 -7.49 2.14 6.53
CA CYS A 59 -8.37 1.62 7.58
C CYS A 59 -8.17 2.38 8.90
N PRO A 60 -9.05 3.31 9.28
CA PRO A 60 -8.85 4.17 10.46
C PRO A 60 -8.95 3.41 11.79
N THR A 61 -9.59 2.23 11.81
CA THR A 61 -9.78 1.40 13.01
C THR A 61 -8.64 0.42 13.26
N VAL A 62 -7.80 0.15 12.24
CA VAL A 62 -6.67 -0.78 12.34
C VAL A 62 -5.39 -0.01 12.11
N LEU A 63 -4.65 0.22 13.20
CA LEU A 63 -3.40 0.97 13.18
C LEU A 63 -2.21 0.02 13.17
N ILE A 64 -1.32 0.19 12.19
CA ILE A 64 -0.05 -0.53 12.08
C ILE A 64 1.06 0.51 12.20
N GLY A 65 1.99 0.33 13.14
CA GLY A 65 3.02 1.34 13.41
C GLY A 65 2.46 2.72 13.81
N GLY A 66 1.21 2.76 14.31
CA GLY A 66 0.52 4.00 14.68
C GLY A 66 -0.22 4.72 13.53
N LEU A 67 -0.17 4.19 12.29
CA LEU A 67 -0.86 4.76 11.14
C LEU A 67 -1.97 3.84 10.61
N PRO A 68 -3.03 4.38 9.99
CA PRO A 68 -4.08 3.56 9.37
C PRO A 68 -3.52 2.56 8.38
N ALA A 69 -3.92 1.29 8.51
CA ALA A 69 -3.45 0.21 7.65
C ALA A 69 -3.96 0.37 6.21
N ALA A 70 -3.10 0.12 5.23
CA ALA A 70 -3.51 0.09 3.83
C ALA A 70 -4.11 -1.27 3.46
N ARG A 71 -5.06 -1.26 2.52
CA ARG A 71 -5.82 -2.42 2.07
C ARG A 71 -5.98 -2.39 0.56
N MET A 72 -6.32 -3.53 -0.01
CA MET A 72 -6.79 -3.60 -1.40
C MET A 72 -7.91 -2.56 -1.62
N GLY A 73 -7.75 -1.77 -2.68
CA GLY A 73 -8.66 -0.69 -3.06
C GLY A 73 -8.26 0.71 -2.55
N ASP A 74 -7.36 0.82 -1.56
CA ASP A 74 -6.88 2.14 -1.14
C ASP A 74 -6.05 2.79 -2.25
N MET A 75 -6.12 4.12 -2.33
CA MET A 75 -5.57 4.89 -3.44
C MET A 75 -4.19 5.44 -3.09
N SER A 76 -3.29 5.47 -4.06
CA SER A 76 -2.08 6.30 -4.02
C SER A 76 -2.40 7.74 -4.44
N ALA A 77 -1.51 8.68 -4.10
CA ALA A 77 -1.71 10.10 -4.42
C ALA A 77 -1.66 10.40 -5.92
N CYS A 78 -1.07 9.50 -6.74
CA CYS A 78 -1.15 9.57 -8.20
C CYS A 78 -2.39 8.87 -8.78
N GLY A 79 -3.33 8.43 -7.94
CA GLY A 79 -4.59 7.81 -8.36
C GLY A 79 -4.54 6.31 -8.66
N ALA A 80 -3.41 5.63 -8.41
CA ALA A 80 -3.32 4.18 -8.55
C ALA A 80 -3.98 3.48 -7.35
N PRO A 81 -4.98 2.60 -7.53
CA PRO A 81 -5.49 1.76 -6.45
C PRO A 81 -4.51 0.63 -6.15
N ILE A 82 -4.49 0.13 -4.91
CA ILE A 82 -3.86 -1.15 -4.58
C ILE A 82 -4.74 -2.27 -5.15
N VAL A 83 -4.20 -3.08 -6.07
CA VAL A 83 -5.01 -4.11 -6.78
C VAL A 83 -4.93 -5.49 -6.16
N MET A 84 -3.94 -5.73 -5.30
CA MET A 84 -3.80 -6.99 -4.57
C MET A 84 -3.28 -6.73 -3.17
N GLY A 85 -3.62 -7.61 -2.24
CA GLY A 85 -3.07 -7.65 -0.89
C GLY A 85 -2.83 -9.10 -0.47
N CYS A 86 -2.50 -9.32 0.79
CA CYS A 86 -2.34 -10.65 1.36
C CYS A 86 -3.70 -11.35 1.55
N PRO A 87 -4.02 -12.43 0.81
CA PRO A 87 -5.36 -13.04 0.84
C PRO A 87 -5.70 -13.71 2.18
N THR A 88 -4.71 -14.00 3.02
CA THR A 88 -4.90 -14.64 4.33
C THR A 88 -5.02 -13.65 5.48
N VAL A 89 -4.81 -12.35 5.24
CA VAL A 89 -4.93 -11.30 6.26
C VAL A 89 -5.94 -10.28 5.76
N LEU A 90 -7.14 -10.30 6.34
CA LEU A 90 -8.23 -9.38 6.00
C LEU A 90 -8.32 -8.30 7.06
N ILE A 91 -8.33 -7.03 6.64
CA ILE A 91 -8.47 -5.89 7.56
C ILE A 91 -9.92 -5.41 7.54
N GLY A 92 -10.63 -5.75 8.62
CA GLY A 92 -12.00 -5.32 8.88
C GLY A 92 -12.06 -3.99 9.60
N GLY A 93 -13.06 -3.19 9.23
CA GLY A 93 -13.34 -1.86 9.76
C GLY A 93 -14.50 -1.26 9.01
#